data_AF-A0A3A9VGU4-F1
#
_entry.id   AF-A0A3A9VGU4-F1
#
_cell.length_a   1.000
_cell.length_b   1.000
_cell.length_c   1.000
_cell.angle_alpha   90.00
_cell.angle_beta   90.00
_cell.angle_gamma   90.00
#
_symmetry.space_group_name_H-M   'P 1'
#
loop_
_entity.id
_entity.type
_entity.pdbx_description
1 polymer ?
#
loop_
_entity_poly.entity_id
_entity_poly.type
_entity_poly.pdbx_seq_one_letter_code
_entity_poly.pdbx_strand_id
1 'polypeptide(L)'
;MPDQLNRTIGDQKIVFNFTKTARRYCGPEHFAGFIGVLAEIEYTNIKSGGSCEKDGTSFPSVKHINGQSIDTNYLGNNTKDQKVIDALHNFGFTEILRGKNKKAFNHASDGGKLHNNHLHSGEFVGKYR
;
A
#
# COMPACT_ATOMS: atom_id res chain seq x y z
N MET A 1 8.00 -5.74 -8.64
CA MET A 1 8.26 -5.96 -7.19
C MET A 1 8.72 -7.40 -7.00
N PRO A 2 9.49 -7.73 -5.96
CA PRO A 2 9.70 -9.14 -5.59
C PRO A 2 8.37 -9.79 -5.20
N ASP A 3 8.24 -11.10 -5.36
CA ASP A 3 7.01 -11.85 -5.01
C ASP A 3 6.66 -11.75 -3.51
N GLN A 4 7.68 -11.55 -2.68
CA GLN A 4 7.56 -11.24 -1.26
C GLN A 4 8.82 -10.53 -0.79
N LEU A 5 8.72 -9.82 0.32
CA LEU A 5 9.87 -9.39 1.11
C LEU A 5 9.73 -9.91 2.53
N ASN A 6 10.85 -10.40 3.04
CA ASN A 6 11.07 -10.64 4.45
C ASN A 6 12.57 -10.42 4.70
N ARG A 7 12.93 -9.16 4.94
CA ARG A 7 14.32 -8.74 5.09
C ARG A 7 14.46 -7.83 6.30
N THR A 8 15.61 -7.96 6.94
CA THR A 8 16.07 -7.02 7.97
C THR A 8 17.22 -6.23 7.37
N ILE A 9 17.16 -4.90 7.43
CA ILE A 9 18.21 -4.00 6.97
C ILE A 9 18.57 -3.09 8.15
N GLY A 10 19.78 -3.25 8.71
CA GLY A 10 20.10 -2.67 10.01
C GLY A 10 19.16 -3.24 11.07
N ASP A 11 18.45 -2.37 11.78
CA ASP A 11 17.44 -2.75 12.77
C ASP A 11 16.02 -2.84 12.18
N GLN A 12 15.81 -2.36 10.95
CA GLN A 12 14.48 -2.25 10.34
C GLN A 12 14.00 -3.53 9.70
N LYS A 13 12.73 -3.89 9.94
CA LYS A 13 12.06 -5.02 9.30
C LYS A 13 11.19 -4.59 8.12
N ILE A 14 11.51 -5.13 6.94
CA ILE A 14 10.79 -4.88 5.69
C ILE A 14 10.11 -6.19 5.28
N VAL A 15 8.81 -6.26 5.54
CA VAL A 15 8.04 -7.49 5.31
C VAL A 15 6.72 -7.20 4.59
N PHE A 16 6.50 -7.85 3.46
CA PHE A 16 5.17 -7.92 2.84
C PHE A 16 5.05 -9.22 2.03
N ASN A 17 3.81 -9.67 1.82
CA ASN A 17 3.51 -10.74 0.87
C ASN A 17 2.28 -10.36 0.04
N PHE A 18 2.20 -10.84 -1.20
CA PHE A 18 0.97 -10.71 -1.99
C PHE A 18 -0.16 -11.60 -1.46
N THR A 19 -1.40 -11.18 -1.66
CA THR A 19 -2.59 -12.00 -1.40
C THR A 19 -3.44 -12.13 -2.67
N LYS A 20 -3.51 -13.36 -3.21
CA LYS A 20 -4.41 -13.74 -4.32
C LYS A 20 -4.48 -12.70 -5.45
N THR A 21 -3.34 -12.32 -6.02
CA THR A 21 -3.27 -11.31 -7.08
C THR A 21 -2.24 -11.67 -8.15
N ALA A 22 -2.57 -11.36 -9.39
CA ALA A 22 -1.65 -11.35 -10.54
C ALA A 22 -0.94 -9.99 -10.70
N ARG A 23 -1.44 -8.94 -10.02
CA ARG A 23 -0.96 -7.56 -10.14
C ARG A 23 0.33 -7.30 -9.35
N ARG A 24 1.43 -7.99 -9.67
CA ARG A 24 2.69 -8.00 -8.89
C ARG A 24 3.73 -6.96 -9.33
N TYR A 25 3.38 -6.09 -10.26
CA TYR A 25 4.26 -5.05 -10.81
C TYR A 25 3.80 -3.70 -10.31
N CYS A 26 4.74 -2.79 -10.07
CA CYS A 26 4.46 -1.47 -9.51
C CYS A 26 5.51 -0.49 -10.05
N GLY A 27 5.12 0.78 -10.19
CA GLY A 27 6.04 1.82 -10.58
C GLY A 27 7.20 1.92 -9.59
N PRO A 28 8.43 2.19 -10.06
CA PRO A 28 9.62 2.17 -9.21
C PRO A 28 9.54 3.15 -8.04
N GLU A 29 9.00 4.35 -8.26
CA GLU A 29 8.84 5.38 -7.23
C GLU A 29 7.81 4.98 -6.16
N HIS A 30 6.65 4.46 -6.59
CA HIS A 30 5.62 3.96 -5.69
C HIS A 30 6.15 2.79 -4.85
N PHE A 31 6.91 1.90 -5.48
CA PHE A 31 7.53 0.81 -4.76
C PHE A 31 8.60 1.29 -3.76
N ALA A 32 9.43 2.27 -4.13
CA ALA A 32 10.39 2.87 -3.20
C ALA A 32 9.71 3.51 -1.98
N GLY A 33 8.65 4.30 -2.21
CA GLY A 33 7.83 4.85 -1.14
C GLY A 33 7.23 3.75 -0.25
N PHE A 34 6.72 2.67 -0.85
CA PHE A 34 6.18 1.53 -0.10
C PHE A 34 7.23 0.80 0.74
N ILE A 35 8.47 0.68 0.26
CA ILE A 35 9.57 0.13 1.06
C ILE A 35 9.83 1.01 2.29
N GLY A 36 9.83 2.33 2.13
CA GLY A 36 9.92 3.28 3.25
C GLY A 36 8.81 3.07 4.28
N VAL A 37 7.57 2.92 3.82
CA VAL A 37 6.41 2.62 4.68
C VAL A 37 6.63 1.35 5.49
N LEU A 38 7.07 0.26 4.84
CA LEU A 38 7.32 -1.02 5.51
C LEU A 38 8.42 -0.88 6.58
N ALA A 39 9.49 -0.14 6.27
CA ALA A 39 10.59 0.10 7.18
C ALA A 39 10.20 0.98 8.39
N GLU A 40 9.28 1.94 8.23
CA GLU A 40 8.80 2.80 9.32
C GLU A 40 7.81 2.08 10.25
N ILE A 41 6.95 1.22 9.70
CA ILE A 41 5.94 0.53 10.53
C ILE A 41 6.48 -0.75 11.18
N GLU A 42 7.42 -1.42 10.52
CA GLU A 42 8.09 -2.67 10.93
C GLU A 42 7.15 -3.85 11.22
N TYR A 43 5.98 -3.85 10.58
CA TYR A 43 4.99 -4.92 10.71
C TYR A 43 5.36 -6.13 9.86
N THR A 44 5.17 -7.32 10.43
CA THR A 44 5.56 -8.58 9.80
C THR A 44 4.44 -9.26 9.01
N ASN A 45 3.23 -8.70 9.05
CA ASN A 45 2.02 -9.32 8.51
C ASN A 45 1.33 -8.48 7.41
N ILE A 46 2.04 -7.55 6.75
CA ILE A 46 1.48 -6.79 5.63
C ILE A 46 1.16 -7.72 4.46
N LYS A 47 -0.08 -7.63 3.97
CA LYS A 47 -0.55 -8.31 2.76
C LYS A 47 -0.93 -7.29 1.71
N SER A 48 -0.34 -7.39 0.51
CA SER A 48 -0.64 -6.50 -0.61
C SER A 48 -1.56 -7.17 -1.62
N GLY A 49 -2.60 -6.44 -2.05
CA GLY A 49 -3.47 -6.80 -3.18
C GLY A 49 -2.82 -6.55 -4.54
N GLY A 50 -1.61 -5.99 -4.54
CA GLY A 50 -0.86 -5.69 -5.75
C GLY A 50 -1.06 -4.27 -6.25
N SER A 51 -0.58 -4.05 -7.47
CA SER A 51 -0.59 -2.80 -8.19
C SER A 51 -1.06 -3.04 -9.63
N CYS A 52 -0.17 -3.36 -10.57
CA CYS A 52 -0.52 -3.72 -11.96
C CYS A 52 0.03 -5.09 -12.40
N GLU A 53 -0.47 -5.58 -13.53
CA GLU A 53 0.10 -6.72 -14.26
C GLU A 53 1.41 -6.35 -14.96
N LYS A 54 2.09 -7.35 -15.55
CA LYS A 54 3.43 -7.17 -16.14
C LYS A 54 3.47 -6.14 -17.28
N ASP A 55 2.39 -6.05 -18.03
CA ASP A 55 2.22 -5.13 -19.16
C ASP A 55 1.67 -3.75 -18.73
N GLY A 56 1.54 -3.49 -17.42
CA GLY A 56 1.02 -2.24 -16.89
C GLY A 56 -0.50 -2.18 -16.82
N THR A 57 -1.22 -3.19 -17.30
CA THR A 57 -2.69 -3.24 -17.19
C THR A 57 -3.14 -3.56 -15.77
N SER A 58 -4.38 -3.22 -15.43
CA SER A 58 -4.86 -3.34 -14.05
C SER A 58 -6.37 -3.56 -13.90
N PHE A 59 -6.94 -4.54 -14.60
CA PHE A 59 -8.35 -4.85 -14.41
C PHE A 59 -8.65 -5.34 -12.96
N PRO A 60 -9.75 -4.91 -12.31
CA PRO A 60 -10.79 -3.99 -12.79
C PRO A 60 -10.53 -2.50 -12.49
N SER A 61 -9.44 -2.16 -11.79
CA SER A 61 -9.19 -0.82 -11.29
C SER A 61 -8.23 -0.04 -12.18
N VAL A 62 -8.77 0.92 -12.94
CA VAL A 62 -7.98 1.81 -13.81
C VAL A 62 -6.97 2.69 -13.05
N LYS A 63 -7.12 2.83 -11.73
CA LYS A 63 -6.22 3.63 -10.91
C LYS A 63 -4.82 3.03 -10.74
N HIS A 64 -4.66 1.74 -11.00
CA HIS A 64 -3.37 1.08 -10.87
C HIS A 64 -2.59 0.98 -12.18
N ILE A 65 -3.08 1.55 -13.28
CA ILE A 65 -2.43 1.46 -14.59
C ILE A 65 -0.98 1.94 -14.46
N ASN A 66 -0.05 1.21 -15.09
CA ASN A 66 1.39 1.47 -15.02
C ASN A 66 1.97 1.47 -13.59
N GLY A 67 1.28 0.83 -12.65
CA GLY A 67 1.75 0.62 -11.31
C GLY A 67 1.66 1.85 -10.39
N GLN A 68 0.72 2.75 -10.66
CA GLN A 68 0.54 4.04 -9.97
C GLN A 68 -0.23 3.97 -8.64
N SER A 69 -0.58 2.77 -8.18
CA SER A 69 -1.18 2.57 -6.85
C SER A 69 -0.84 1.20 -6.28
N ILE A 70 -0.81 1.07 -4.96
CA ILE A 70 -0.59 -0.19 -4.24
C ILE A 70 -1.77 -0.42 -3.29
N ASP A 71 -2.39 -1.60 -3.37
CA ASP A 71 -3.41 -2.01 -2.41
C ASP A 71 -2.79 -2.80 -1.25
N THR A 72 -3.23 -2.52 -0.03
CA THR A 72 -2.84 -3.28 1.17
C THR A 72 -4.06 -3.69 2.01
N ASN A 73 -4.08 -4.92 2.50
CA ASN A 73 -5.18 -5.38 3.35
C ASN A 73 -5.15 -4.66 4.70
N TYR A 74 -6.33 -4.39 5.24
CA TYR A 74 -6.46 -3.97 6.63
C TYR A 74 -5.90 -5.03 7.58
N LEU A 75 -5.28 -4.57 8.66
CA LEU A 75 -4.79 -5.39 9.76
C LEU A 75 -5.89 -5.76 10.76
N GLY A 76 -7.07 -5.15 10.62
CA GLY A 76 -8.20 -5.38 11.53
C GLY A 76 -8.01 -4.72 12.89
N ASN A 77 -7.04 -3.80 13.00
CA ASN A 77 -6.74 -3.05 14.21
C ASN A 77 -6.59 -1.58 13.83
N ASN A 78 -7.54 -0.75 14.27
CA ASN A 78 -7.61 0.66 13.89
C ASN A 78 -6.33 1.46 14.22
N THR A 79 -5.62 1.13 15.31
CA THR A 79 -4.37 1.82 15.67
C THR A 79 -3.25 1.45 14.71
N LYS A 80 -3.14 0.16 14.35
CA LYS A 80 -2.15 -0.30 13.37
C LYS A 80 -2.47 0.20 11.96
N ASP A 81 -3.74 0.17 11.57
CA ASP A 81 -4.20 0.69 10.28
C ASP A 81 -3.93 2.20 10.16
N GLN A 82 -4.15 2.99 11.22
CA GLN A 82 -3.77 4.41 11.22
C GLN A 82 -2.26 4.59 11.06
N LYS A 83 -1.42 3.79 11.75
CA LYS A 83 0.04 3.87 11.59
C LYS A 83 0.49 3.61 10.15
N VAL A 84 -0.15 2.65 9.47
CA VAL A 84 0.11 2.39 8.04
C VAL A 84 -0.25 3.61 7.19
N ILE A 85 -1.41 4.22 7.44
CA ILE A 85 -1.88 5.40 6.70
C ILE A 85 -0.98 6.62 6.93
N ASP A 86 -0.55 6.85 8.17
CA ASP A 86 0.35 7.95 8.50
C ASP A 86 1.70 7.77 7.79
N ALA A 87 2.24 6.55 7.78
CA ALA A 87 3.47 6.23 7.06
C ALA A 87 3.30 6.43 5.55
N LEU A 88 2.21 5.96 4.95
CA LEU A 88 1.89 6.19 3.52
C LEU A 88 1.91 7.69 3.19
N HIS A 89 1.22 8.51 4.00
CA HIS A 89 1.20 9.96 3.83
C HIS A 89 2.60 10.60 4.00
N ASN A 90 3.39 10.11 4.95
CA ASN A 90 4.75 10.58 5.21
C ASN A 90 5.71 10.30 4.06
N PHE A 91 5.55 9.16 3.37
CA PHE A 91 6.39 8.76 2.24
C PHE A 91 5.90 9.26 0.87
N GLY A 92 4.81 10.02 0.84
CA GLY A 92 4.41 10.75 -0.37
C GLY A 92 3.22 10.16 -1.12
N PHE A 93 2.51 9.18 -0.56
CA PHE A 93 1.20 8.78 -1.09
C PHE A 93 0.18 9.87 -0.74
N THR A 94 -0.38 10.50 -1.77
CA THR A 94 -1.31 11.63 -1.63
C THR A 94 -2.76 11.20 -1.74
N GLU A 95 -3.03 10.11 -2.47
CA GLU A 95 -4.34 9.48 -2.51
C GLU A 95 -4.33 8.22 -1.63
N ILE A 96 -4.95 8.30 -0.46
CA ILE A 96 -5.16 7.15 0.41
C ILE A 96 -6.66 6.97 0.61
N LEU A 97 -7.21 5.86 0.10
CA LEU A 97 -8.65 5.60 0.16
C LEU A 97 -8.95 4.43 1.09
N ARG A 98 -9.86 4.67 2.03
CA ARG A 98 -10.38 3.66 2.95
C ARG A 98 -11.78 3.19 2.55
N GLY A 99 -12.14 1.98 2.98
CA GLY A 99 -13.50 1.47 2.83
C GLY A 99 -14.55 2.27 3.59
N LYS A 100 -15.74 2.38 3.03
CA LYS A 100 -16.91 3.03 3.65
C LYS A 100 -17.21 2.53 5.07
N ASN A 101 -17.04 1.23 5.31
CA ASN A 101 -17.36 0.60 6.60
C ASN A 101 -16.21 0.67 7.62
N LYS A 102 -15.12 1.38 7.29
CA LYS A 102 -13.96 1.54 8.16
C LYS A 102 -14.06 2.84 8.94
N LYS A 103 -13.36 2.89 10.07
CA LYS A 103 -13.18 4.12 10.85
C LYS A 103 -12.69 5.24 9.92
N ALA A 104 -13.13 6.47 10.15
CA ALA A 104 -12.50 7.64 9.56
C ALA A 104 -11.06 7.77 10.12
N PHE A 105 -10.07 7.50 9.28
CA PHE A 105 -8.66 7.63 9.60
C PHE A 105 -8.16 9.01 9.18
N ASN A 106 -7.18 9.56 9.89
CA ASN A 106 -6.48 10.76 9.44
C ASN A 106 -5.73 10.43 8.13
N HIS A 107 -5.58 11.41 7.25
CA HIS A 107 -4.89 11.29 5.95
C HIS A 107 -5.51 10.31 4.94
N ALA A 108 -6.70 9.75 5.21
CA ALA A 108 -7.41 8.90 4.27
C ALA A 108 -8.84 9.38 4.01
N SER A 109 -9.28 9.26 2.76
CA SER A 109 -10.63 9.62 2.31
C SER A 109 -11.52 8.39 2.13
N ASP A 110 -12.85 8.57 2.12
CA ASP A 110 -13.81 7.49 1.85
C ASP A 110 -13.77 7.08 0.37
N GLY A 111 -13.21 5.91 0.07
CA GLY A 111 -13.19 5.33 -1.26
C GLY A 111 -14.42 4.49 -1.59
N GLY A 112 -15.43 4.44 -0.72
CA GLY A 112 -16.64 3.65 -0.92
C GLY A 112 -16.50 2.16 -0.61
N LYS A 113 -17.47 1.37 -1.07
CA LYS A 113 -17.61 -0.05 -0.69
C LYS A 113 -16.51 -0.95 -1.27
N LEU A 114 -15.93 -0.57 -2.41
CA LEU A 114 -14.88 -1.35 -3.08
C LEU A 114 -13.62 -1.51 -2.22
N HIS A 115 -13.37 -0.54 -1.35
CA HIS A 115 -12.21 -0.50 -0.46
C HIS A 115 -12.51 -1.09 0.94
N ASN A 116 -13.61 -1.82 1.14
CA ASN A 116 -13.95 -2.35 2.47
C ASN A 116 -12.99 -3.44 3.00
N ASN A 117 -12.23 -4.08 2.12
CA ASN A 117 -11.27 -5.14 2.45
C ASN A 117 -9.79 -4.73 2.30
N HIS A 118 -9.49 -3.55 1.74
CA HIS A 118 -8.13 -3.04 1.56
C HIS A 118 -8.06 -1.51 1.61
N LEU A 119 -6.89 -0.97 1.95
CA LEU A 119 -6.49 0.41 1.68
C LEU A 119 -5.97 0.52 0.25
N HIS A 120 -6.44 1.52 -0.48
CA HIS A 120 -5.83 1.94 -1.74
C HIS A 120 -4.85 3.07 -1.47
N SER A 121 -3.66 2.99 -2.06
CA SER A 121 -2.63 4.01 -1.93
C SER A 121 -2.07 4.35 -3.31
N GLY A 122 -2.51 5.48 -3.87
CA GLY A 122 -2.13 5.97 -5.19
C GLY A 122 -1.62 7.40 -5.14
N GLU A 123 -1.41 7.98 -6.32
CA GLU A 123 -0.94 9.35 -6.55
C GLU A 123 0.30 9.71 -5.69
N PHE A 124 1.48 9.63 -6.28
CA PHE A 124 2.73 9.71 -5.52
C PHE A 124 3.51 10.99 -5.80
N VAL A 125 3.90 11.67 -4.71
CA VAL A 125 4.88 12.76 -4.72
C VAL A 125 5.93 12.43 -3.68
N GLY A 126 7.07 11.89 -4.13
CA GLY A 126 8.09 11.32 -3.26
C GLY A 126 8.55 12.28 -2.16
N LYS A 127 8.42 11.83 -0.91
CA LYS A 127 8.96 12.50 0.28
C LYS A 127 10.06 11.63 0.86
N TYR A 128 11.22 11.66 0.22
CA TYR A 128 12.39 10.93 0.69
C TYR A 128 12.97 11.66 1.91
N ARG A 129 13.10 10.95 3.03
CA ARG A 129 13.69 11.44 4.28
C ARG A 129 15.06 10.83 4.48
#